data_AF-A0A948KNU7-F1
#
_entry.id   AF-A0A948KNU7-F1
#
_cell.length_a   1.000
_cell.length_b   1.000
_cell.length_c   1.000
_cell.angle_alpha   90.00
_cell.angle_beta   90.00
_cell.angle_gamma   90.00
#
_symmetry.space_group_name_H-M   'P 1'
#
loop_
_entity.id
_entity.type
_entity.pdbx_description
1 polymer ?
#
loop_
_entity_poly.entity_id
_entity_poly.type
_entity_poly.pdbx_seq_one_letter_code
_entity_poly.pdbx_strand_id
1 'polypeptide(L)'
;MPIEPVKIPQNVQIEDRLIGPITLRQVIICLIGGGMSFVIWNMMKSVGMVTIIHFAFSWIPFVIAAAFAFIKFQNLSLLRIILLMIEKGQKPSKRTFGPREGIAINIRTYFHTEQQKQKYSIDQTRVTEDKFQHLSSVLDKESAQAQESHTETDKSELHDETGKSTPVDPKRVSVEPSAKSQPNIDGMSPSSMQSNTTVTKESSPSVP
;
A
#
# COMPACT_ATOMS: atom_id res chain seq x y z
N MET A 1 36.24 18.94 -13.78
CA MET A 1 35.52 20.23 -13.65
C MET A 1 34.14 19.92 -13.07
N PRO A 2 33.69 20.61 -12.01
CA PRO A 2 32.32 20.48 -11.54
C PRO A 2 31.36 20.92 -12.65
N ILE A 3 30.36 20.11 -12.94
CA ILE A 3 29.32 20.43 -13.92
C ILE A 3 28.35 21.36 -13.22
N GLU A 4 28.33 22.64 -13.61
CA GLU A 4 27.33 23.57 -13.10
C GLU A 4 25.94 23.18 -13.63
N PRO A 5 24.90 23.20 -12.78
CA PRO A 5 23.56 22.81 -13.18
C PRO A 5 23.01 23.79 -14.22
N VAL A 6 22.73 23.27 -15.42
CA VAL A 6 22.12 24.03 -16.51
C VAL A 6 20.72 24.48 -16.07
N LYS A 7 20.48 25.79 -16.02
CA LYS A 7 19.13 26.34 -15.76
C LYS A 7 18.22 26.00 -16.93
N ILE A 8 17.27 25.11 -16.69
CA ILE A 8 16.21 24.80 -17.64
C ILE A 8 15.14 25.89 -17.53
N PRO A 9 14.78 26.59 -18.61
CA PRO A 9 13.71 27.57 -18.58
C PRO A 9 12.38 26.91 -18.19
N GLN A 10 11.59 27.54 -17.34
CA GLN A 10 10.36 26.93 -16.79
C GLN A 10 9.20 26.87 -17.81
N ASN A 11 9.32 27.55 -18.95
CA ASN A 11 8.26 27.70 -19.95
C ASN A 11 8.24 26.61 -21.04
N VAL A 12 9.04 25.55 -20.95
CA VAL A 12 9.16 24.55 -22.04
C VAL A 12 7.93 23.65 -22.20
N GLN A 13 7.02 23.64 -21.22
CA GLN A 13 5.91 22.67 -21.15
C GLN A 13 4.53 23.29 -21.40
N ILE A 14 4.45 24.58 -21.74
CA ILE A 14 3.17 25.22 -22.04
C ILE A 14 2.82 24.98 -23.50
N GLU A 15 1.62 24.46 -23.75
CA GLU A 15 1.09 24.32 -25.10
C GLU A 15 0.91 25.69 -25.76
N ASP A 16 1.17 25.76 -27.07
CA ASP A 16 0.97 26.98 -27.83
C ASP A 16 -0.51 27.39 -27.87
N ARG A 17 -0.80 28.61 -27.40
CA ARG A 17 -2.15 29.19 -27.30
C ARG A 17 -2.27 30.31 -28.32
N LEU A 18 -3.25 30.21 -29.21
CA LEU A 18 -3.42 31.18 -30.29
C LEU A 18 -4.28 32.39 -29.84
N ILE A 19 -5.49 32.13 -29.36
CA ILE A 19 -6.44 33.15 -28.87
C ILE A 19 -6.84 32.78 -27.44
N GLY A 20 -6.34 33.54 -26.46
CA GLY A 20 -6.71 33.41 -25.04
C GLY A 20 -6.58 31.98 -24.50
N PRO A 21 -7.68 31.33 -24.07
CA PRO A 21 -7.64 29.97 -23.52
C PRO A 21 -7.63 28.85 -24.59
N ILE A 22 -7.74 29.20 -25.89
CA ILE A 22 -7.86 28.23 -26.98
C ILE A 22 -6.47 27.85 -27.50
N THR A 23 -6.19 26.54 -27.56
CA THR A 23 -4.92 26.02 -28.07
C THR A 23 -4.94 25.93 -29.60
N LEU A 24 -3.76 26.01 -30.23
CA LEU A 24 -3.62 25.86 -31.70
C LEU A 24 -4.30 24.58 -32.21
N ARG A 25 -4.15 23.49 -31.47
CA ARG A 25 -4.74 22.18 -31.80
C ARG A 25 -6.26 22.22 -31.85
N GLN A 26 -6.89 22.93 -30.91
CA GLN A 26 -8.35 23.07 -30.88
C GLN A 26 -8.87 23.84 -32.09
N VAL A 27 -8.17 24.91 -32.49
CA VAL A 27 -8.51 25.68 -33.69
C VAL A 27 -8.45 24.80 -34.94
N ILE A 28 -7.36 24.02 -35.10
CA ILE A 28 -7.20 23.14 -36.25
C ILE A 28 -8.32 22.08 -36.32
N ILE A 29 -8.66 21.44 -35.20
CA ILE A 29 -9.73 20.43 -35.16
C ILE A 29 -11.09 21.05 -35.52
N CYS A 30 -11.40 22.22 -34.96
CA CYS A 30 -12.64 22.94 -35.27
C CYS A 30 -12.70 23.40 -36.73
N LEU A 31 -11.57 23.80 -37.32
CA LEU A 31 -11.49 24.20 -38.72
C LEU A 31 -11.76 23.01 -39.64
N ILE A 32 -11.17 21.84 -39.36
CA ILE A 32 -11.43 20.61 -40.11
C ILE A 32 -12.90 20.20 -40.00
N GLY A 33 -13.47 20.19 -38.78
CA GLY A 33 -14.88 19.84 -38.57
C GLY A 33 -15.85 20.83 -39.22
N GLY A 34 -15.54 22.13 -39.12
CA GLY A 34 -16.32 23.20 -39.74
C GLY A 34 -16.24 23.17 -41.25
N GLY A 35 -15.05 22.90 -41.81
CA GLY A 35 -14.84 22.67 -43.23
C GLY A 35 -15.64 21.47 -43.74
N MET A 36 -15.62 20.35 -43.00
CA MET A 36 -16.42 19.16 -43.33
C MET A 36 -17.92 19.47 -43.33
N SER A 37 -18.40 20.15 -42.29
CA SER A 37 -19.79 20.61 -42.18
C SER A 37 -20.18 21.56 -43.31
N PHE A 38 -19.28 22.45 -43.75
CA PHE A 38 -19.51 23.36 -44.86
C PHE A 38 -19.59 22.61 -46.20
N VAL A 39 -18.72 21.62 -46.43
CA VAL A 39 -18.76 20.79 -47.64
C VAL A 39 -20.10 20.04 -47.71
N ILE A 40 -20.52 19.42 -46.60
CA ILE A 40 -21.82 18.72 -46.52
C ILE A 40 -22.98 19.66 -46.81
N TRP A 41 -22.95 20.89 -46.28
CA TRP A 41 -23.98 21.89 -46.55
C TRP A 41 -24.06 22.25 -48.04
N ASN A 42 -22.91 22.47 -48.68
CA ASN A 42 -22.87 22.78 -50.11
C ASN A 42 -23.36 21.61 -50.96
N MET A 43 -23.01 20.37 -50.60
CA MET A 43 -23.54 19.18 -51.29
C MET A 43 -25.06 19.08 -51.15
N MET A 44 -25.62 19.27 -49.96
CA MET A 44 -27.08 19.24 -49.75
C MET A 44 -27.79 20.36 -50.51
N LYS A 45 -27.20 21.57 -50.54
CA LYS A 45 -27.73 22.70 -51.31
C LYS A 45 -27.74 22.40 -52.81
N SER A 46 -26.72 21.74 -53.33
CA SER A 46 -26.64 21.34 -54.75
C SER A 46 -27.73 20.34 -55.16
N VAL A 47 -28.20 19.51 -54.22
CA VAL A 47 -29.28 18.52 -54.46
C VAL A 47 -30.67 19.14 -54.24
N GLY A 48 -30.76 20.41 -53.83
CA GLY A 48 -32.03 21.09 -53.55
C GLY A 48 -32.65 20.75 -52.19
N MET A 49 -31.92 20.04 -51.32
CA MET A 49 -32.40 19.64 -49.99
C MET A 49 -32.10 20.74 -48.96
N VAL A 50 -32.84 21.86 -49.04
CA VAL A 50 -32.64 23.04 -48.17
C VAL A 50 -33.78 23.16 -47.15
N THR A 51 -33.88 22.18 -46.26
CA THR A 51 -34.82 22.22 -45.12
C THR A 51 -34.06 22.49 -43.82
N ILE A 52 -34.73 23.01 -42.80
CA ILE A 52 -34.18 23.19 -41.44
C ILE A 52 -33.50 21.92 -40.91
N ILE A 53 -34.07 20.75 -41.22
CA ILE A 53 -33.56 19.44 -40.78
C ILE A 53 -32.19 19.15 -41.41
N HIS A 54 -32.03 19.42 -42.70
CA HIS A 54 -30.77 19.23 -43.43
C HIS A 54 -29.69 20.18 -42.92
N PHE A 55 -30.06 21.42 -42.58
CA PHE A 55 -29.16 22.37 -41.94
C PHE A 55 -28.64 21.85 -40.60
N ALA A 56 -29.52 21.35 -39.73
CA ALA A 56 -29.13 20.75 -38.46
C ALA A 56 -28.20 19.54 -38.65
N PHE A 57 -28.52 18.67 -39.61
CA PHE A 57 -27.69 17.51 -39.95
C PHE A 57 -26.28 17.91 -40.43
N SER A 58 -26.19 18.97 -41.22
CA SER A 58 -24.91 19.47 -41.73
C SER A 58 -23.99 19.99 -40.63
N TRP A 59 -24.52 20.36 -39.46
CA TRP A 59 -23.73 20.81 -38.31
C TRP A 59 -23.26 19.70 -37.38
N ILE A 60 -23.79 18.48 -37.51
CA ILE A 60 -23.38 17.33 -36.69
C ILE A 60 -21.85 17.12 -36.69
N PRO A 61 -21.14 17.12 -37.84
CA PRO A 61 -19.68 16.95 -37.87
C PRO A 61 -18.94 18.04 -37.09
N PHE A 62 -19.38 19.30 -37.19
CA PHE A 62 -18.78 20.40 -36.46
C PHE A 62 -18.97 20.26 -34.94
N VAL A 63 -20.16 19.89 -34.49
CA VAL A 63 -20.44 19.67 -33.06
C VAL A 63 -19.58 18.54 -32.51
N ILE A 64 -19.43 17.44 -33.26
CA ILE A 64 -18.55 16.34 -32.89
C ILE A 64 -17.10 16.81 -32.82
N ALA A 65 -16.61 17.54 -33.82
CA ALA A 65 -15.24 18.06 -33.82
C ALA A 65 -14.99 19.03 -32.65
N ALA A 66 -15.95 19.90 -32.34
CA ALA A 66 -15.88 20.81 -31.20
C ALA A 66 -15.84 20.03 -29.87
N ALA A 67 -16.65 18.97 -29.73
CA ALA A 67 -16.59 18.08 -28.57
C ALA A 67 -15.18 17.46 -28.41
N PHE A 68 -14.57 16.97 -29.49
CA PHE A 68 -13.21 16.43 -29.45
C PHE A 68 -12.13 17.47 -29.12
N ALA A 69 -12.33 18.73 -29.51
CA ALA A 69 -11.41 19.82 -29.25
C ALA A 69 -11.49 20.31 -27.79
N PHE A 70 -12.69 20.49 -27.25
CA PHE A 70 -12.91 21.14 -25.95
C PHE A 70 -13.04 20.16 -24.78
N ILE A 71 -13.50 18.93 -25.01
CA ILE A 71 -13.61 17.93 -23.94
C ILE A 71 -12.21 17.42 -23.60
N LYS A 72 -11.80 17.66 -22.35
CA LYS A 72 -10.55 17.18 -21.78
C LYS A 72 -10.87 16.28 -20.59
N PHE A 73 -10.26 15.10 -20.55
CA PHE A 73 -10.30 14.22 -19.38
C PHE A 73 -8.92 14.19 -18.76
N GLN A 74 -8.80 14.54 -17.47
CA GLN A 74 -7.53 14.49 -16.72
C GLN A 74 -6.35 15.17 -17.45
N ASN A 75 -6.57 16.38 -18.00
CA ASN A 75 -5.58 17.14 -18.79
C ASN A 75 -5.12 16.49 -20.11
N LEU A 76 -5.81 15.44 -20.57
CA LEU A 76 -5.61 14.85 -21.89
C LEU A 76 -6.77 15.25 -22.81
N SER A 77 -6.44 15.75 -24.00
CA SER A 77 -7.42 15.96 -25.07
C SER A 77 -8.00 14.62 -25.52
N LEU A 78 -9.30 14.58 -25.85
CA LEU A 78 -9.99 13.37 -26.29
C LEU A 78 -9.30 12.68 -27.49
N LEU A 79 -8.80 13.46 -28.46
CA LEU A 79 -8.03 12.95 -29.60
C LEU A 79 -6.80 12.15 -29.13
N ARG A 80 -6.06 12.68 -28.15
CA ARG A 80 -4.89 12.00 -27.57
C ARG A 80 -5.27 10.71 -26.87
N ILE A 81 -6.42 10.67 -26.18
CA ILE A 81 -6.92 9.46 -25.53
C ILE A 81 -7.23 8.39 -26.56
N ILE A 82 -7.90 8.75 -27.67
CA ILE A 82 -8.18 7.82 -28.77
C ILE A 82 -6.87 7.30 -29.39
N LEU A 83 -5.91 8.19 -29.64
CA LEU A 83 -4.61 7.80 -30.17
C LEU A 83 -3.89 6.81 -29.24
N LEU A 84 -3.91 7.07 -27.93
CA LEU A 84 -3.35 6.18 -26.91
C LEU A 84 -4.09 4.85 -26.82
N MET A 85 -5.41 4.83 -27.00
CA MET A 85 -6.20 3.59 -27.06
C MET A 85 -5.84 2.76 -28.28
N ILE A 86 -5.65 3.40 -29.44
CA ILE A 86 -5.18 2.73 -30.67
C ILE A 86 -3.76 2.18 -30.46
N GLU A 87 -2.86 2.99 -29.93
CA GLU A 87 -1.47 2.59 -29.63
C GLU A 87 -1.44 1.41 -28.65
N LYS A 88 -2.25 1.46 -27.60
CA LYS A 88 -2.39 0.37 -26.64
C LYS A 88 -2.93 -0.91 -27.28
N GLY A 89 -3.81 -0.81 -28.28
CA GLY A 89 -4.31 -1.96 -29.02
C GLY A 89 -3.25 -2.63 -29.89
N GLN A 90 -2.33 -1.84 -30.46
CA GLN A 90 -1.23 -2.34 -31.29
C GLN A 90 -0.05 -2.87 -30.46
N LYS A 91 0.19 -2.31 -29.28
CA LYS A 91 1.28 -2.74 -28.41
C LYS A 91 0.90 -4.01 -27.64
N PRO A 92 1.67 -5.10 -27.75
CA PRO A 92 1.40 -6.29 -26.95
C PRO A 92 1.58 -5.95 -25.47
N SER A 93 0.53 -6.15 -24.66
CA SER A 93 0.56 -5.99 -23.20
C SER A 93 1.28 -7.17 -22.54
N LYS A 94 2.48 -7.49 -23.01
CA LYS A 94 3.34 -8.51 -22.39
C LYS A 94 4.43 -7.81 -21.60
N ARG A 95 4.22 -7.72 -20.29
CA ARG A 95 5.30 -7.39 -19.35
C ARG A 95 6.17 -8.63 -19.20
N THR A 96 7.28 -8.68 -19.93
CA THR A 96 8.28 -9.72 -19.72
C THR A 96 9.22 -9.27 -18.61
N PHE A 97 9.36 -10.09 -17.57
CA PHE A 97 10.47 -10.00 -16.65
C PHE A 97 11.59 -10.86 -17.22
N GLY A 98 12.51 -10.24 -17.94
CA GLY A 98 13.71 -10.89 -18.43
C GLY A 98 14.94 -10.10 -18.00
N PRO A 99 16.08 -10.75 -17.72
CA PRO A 99 17.34 -10.03 -17.60
C PRO A 99 17.58 -9.28 -18.90
N ARG A 100 17.80 -7.97 -18.82
CA ARG A 100 18.14 -7.16 -20.01
C ARG A 100 19.42 -7.74 -20.61
N GLU A 101 19.36 -8.16 -21.86
CA GLU A 101 20.56 -8.52 -22.62
C GLU A 101 21.48 -7.29 -22.63
N GLY A 102 22.60 -7.37 -21.91
CA GLY A 102 23.58 -6.28 -21.82
C GLY A 102 24.07 -5.94 -20.40
N ILE A 103 23.35 -6.32 -19.33
CA ILE A 103 23.82 -6.08 -17.95
C ILE A 103 23.58 -7.35 -17.11
N ALA A 104 24.55 -8.25 -17.14
CA ALA A 104 24.63 -9.36 -16.20
C ALA A 104 25.09 -8.81 -14.84
N ILE A 105 24.15 -8.41 -13.99
CA ILE A 105 24.47 -8.09 -12.59
C ILE A 105 24.77 -9.42 -11.90
N ASN A 106 26.05 -9.78 -11.80
CA ASN A 106 26.49 -10.88 -10.96
C ASN A 106 26.37 -10.43 -9.50
N ILE A 107 25.19 -10.68 -8.91
CA ILE A 107 24.96 -10.41 -7.50
C ILE A 107 25.76 -11.44 -6.71
N ARG A 108 27.02 -11.13 -6.42
CA ARG A 108 27.79 -11.83 -5.39
C ARG A 108 27.20 -11.42 -4.04
N THR A 109 26.16 -12.13 -3.60
CA THR A 109 25.78 -12.10 -2.20
C THR A 109 26.91 -12.76 -1.43
N TYR A 110 27.80 -11.94 -0.87
CA TYR A 110 28.70 -12.37 0.20
C TYR A 110 27.81 -12.65 1.41
N PHE A 111 27.26 -13.87 1.49
CA PHE A 111 26.80 -14.37 2.77
C PHE A 111 28.04 -14.44 3.65
N HIS A 112 28.15 -13.52 4.60
CA HIS A 112 29.14 -13.58 5.65
C HIS A 112 28.74 -14.79 6.51
N THR A 113 29.28 -15.97 6.18
CA THR A 113 29.13 -17.14 7.03
C THR A 113 29.91 -16.86 8.30
N GLU A 114 29.21 -16.41 9.35
CA GLU A 114 29.69 -16.24 10.73
C GLU A 114 30.14 -17.61 11.30
N GLN A 115 31.29 -18.14 10.86
CA GLN A 115 31.90 -19.36 11.40
C GLN A 115 32.76 -19.12 12.65
N GLN A 116 32.44 -18.13 13.49
CA GLN A 116 33.26 -17.80 14.68
C GLN A 116 32.48 -17.71 16.01
N LYS A 117 31.37 -18.44 16.19
CA LYS A 117 30.66 -18.47 17.48
C LYS A 117 30.60 -19.81 18.23
N GLN A 118 31.29 -20.86 17.79
CA GLN A 118 31.22 -22.17 18.46
C GLN A 118 32.41 -22.58 19.35
N LYS A 119 33.44 -21.74 19.54
CA LYS A 119 34.58 -22.08 20.42
C LYS A 119 34.55 -21.48 21.84
N TYR A 120 33.57 -20.64 22.17
CA TYR A 120 33.56 -19.90 23.45
C TYR A 120 32.43 -20.26 24.43
N SER A 121 31.62 -21.30 24.17
CA SER A 121 30.47 -21.65 25.02
C SER A 121 30.69 -22.85 25.95
N ILE A 122 31.86 -23.48 25.98
CA ILE A 122 32.09 -24.68 26.80
C ILE A 122 32.61 -24.35 28.22
N ASP A 123 33.25 -23.20 28.41
CA ASP A 123 33.99 -22.91 29.66
C ASP A 123 33.15 -22.21 30.75
N GLN A 124 32.08 -21.49 30.35
CA GLN A 124 31.25 -20.75 31.30
C GLN A 124 30.38 -21.67 32.18
N THR A 125 29.95 -22.81 31.66
CA THR A 125 29.11 -23.75 32.41
C THR A 125 29.89 -24.43 33.54
N ARG A 126 31.17 -24.75 33.32
CA ARG A 126 32.05 -25.36 34.33
C ARG A 126 32.36 -24.40 35.48
N VAL A 127 32.73 -23.15 35.15
CA VAL A 127 33.00 -22.10 36.15
C VAL A 127 31.74 -21.75 36.96
N THR A 128 30.56 -21.92 36.38
CA THR A 128 29.29 -21.70 37.06
C THR A 128 28.96 -22.83 38.04
N GLU A 129 29.17 -24.09 37.63
CA GLU A 129 28.96 -25.27 38.46
C GLU A 129 29.83 -25.26 39.73
N ASP A 130 31.12 -24.93 39.60
CA ASP A 130 32.06 -24.87 40.74
C ASP A 130 31.63 -23.82 41.78
N LYS A 131 31.09 -22.68 41.32
CA LYS A 131 30.59 -21.60 42.18
C LYS A 131 29.29 -21.98 42.90
N PHE A 132 28.40 -22.71 42.21
CA PHE A 132 27.17 -23.22 42.82
C PHE A 132 27.47 -24.25 43.91
N GLN A 133 28.39 -25.18 43.67
CA GLN A 133 28.81 -26.16 44.68
C GLN A 133 29.47 -25.50 45.89
N HIS A 134 30.30 -24.48 45.66
CA HIS A 134 30.90 -23.71 46.75
C HIS A 134 29.84 -23.01 47.61
N LEU A 135 28.85 -22.35 46.99
CA LEU A 135 27.76 -21.69 47.72
C LEU A 135 26.87 -22.69 48.49
N SER A 136 26.57 -23.85 47.90
CA SER A 136 25.84 -24.93 48.60
C SER A 136 26.61 -25.38 49.84
N SER A 137 27.92 -25.59 49.73
CA SER A 137 28.74 -26.03 50.86
C SER A 137 28.84 -25.01 52.00
N VAL A 138 28.71 -23.71 51.70
CA VAL A 138 28.67 -22.65 52.73
C VAL A 138 27.32 -22.66 53.43
N LEU A 139 26.23 -22.80 52.68
CA LEU A 139 24.87 -22.88 53.22
C LEU A 139 24.68 -24.13 54.11
N ASP A 140 25.25 -25.27 53.71
CA ASP A 140 25.19 -26.52 54.47
C ASP A 140 26.04 -26.47 55.75
N LYS A 141 27.08 -25.63 55.81
CA LYS A 141 27.88 -25.41 57.03
C LYS A 141 27.15 -24.50 58.03
N GLU A 142 26.37 -23.55 57.55
CA GLU A 142 25.58 -22.63 58.38
C GLU A 142 24.37 -23.35 59.01
N SER A 143 23.71 -24.24 58.26
CA SER A 143 22.61 -25.05 58.80
C SER A 143 23.08 -26.08 59.85
N ALA A 144 24.30 -26.60 59.72
CA ALA A 144 24.90 -27.48 60.74
C ALA A 144 25.26 -26.72 62.03
N GLN A 145 25.64 -25.44 61.96
CA GLN A 145 25.91 -24.61 63.14
C GLN A 145 24.62 -24.13 63.83
N ALA A 146 23.52 -24.00 63.09
CA ALA A 146 22.22 -23.61 63.62
C ALA A 146 21.50 -24.73 64.41
N GLN A 147 21.93 -25.99 64.31
CA GLN A 147 21.31 -27.12 65.02
C GLN A 147 21.99 -27.54 66.33
N GLU A 148 23.17 -27.00 66.67
CA GLU A 148 23.84 -27.27 67.96
C GLU A 148 23.64 -26.17 69.02
N SER A 149 22.84 -25.14 68.74
CA SER A 149 22.73 -23.96 69.62
C SER A 149 21.30 -23.48 69.89
N HIS A 150 20.38 -24.38 70.29
CA HIS A 150 19.16 -23.93 70.99
C HIS A 150 18.64 -24.96 72.02
N THR A 151 19.02 -24.77 73.28
CA THR A 151 18.18 -25.00 74.47
C THR A 151 18.12 -23.64 75.20
N GLU A 152 16.90 -23.16 75.47
CA GLU A 152 16.55 -22.07 76.40
C GLU A 152 17.00 -20.63 76.00
N THR A 153 16.22 -19.53 76.02
CA THR A 153 14.94 -19.15 76.66
C THR A 153 14.45 -17.80 76.09
N ASP A 154 13.17 -17.73 75.70
CA ASP A 154 12.14 -16.70 75.98
C ASP A 154 12.37 -15.18 75.68
N LYS A 155 11.57 -14.60 74.74
CA LYS A 155 10.57 -13.51 74.90
C LYS A 155 10.40 -12.55 73.69
N SER A 156 9.13 -12.49 73.26
CA SER A 156 8.33 -11.34 72.81
C SER A 156 8.53 -10.64 71.44
N GLU A 157 7.38 -10.59 70.73
CA GLU A 157 6.84 -9.52 69.85
C GLU A 157 7.09 -9.54 68.32
N LEU A 158 6.23 -10.34 67.65
CA LEU A 158 5.34 -10.06 66.51
C LEU A 158 5.65 -8.91 65.49
N HIS A 159 5.92 -9.33 64.24
CA HIS A 159 5.52 -8.84 62.89
C HIS A 159 5.32 -7.32 62.64
N ASP A 160 5.83 -6.73 61.56
CA ASP A 160 5.64 -7.18 60.17
C ASP A 160 6.69 -6.58 59.21
N GLU A 161 7.17 -7.41 58.28
CA GLU A 161 7.89 -7.00 57.08
C GLU A 161 6.91 -6.51 56.01
N THR A 162 7.30 -5.49 55.24
CA THR A 162 7.20 -5.53 53.76
C THR A 162 7.68 -4.20 53.17
N GLY A 163 8.80 -4.25 52.45
CA GLY A 163 9.41 -3.04 51.89
C GLY A 163 10.35 -3.30 50.72
N LYS A 164 9.90 -4.06 49.71
CA LYS A 164 10.53 -4.00 48.38
C LYS A 164 9.47 -3.94 47.30
N SER A 165 9.24 -2.71 46.83
CA SER A 165 8.35 -2.32 45.76
C SER A 165 8.64 -3.08 44.46
N THR A 166 7.63 -3.78 43.93
CA THR A 166 7.60 -4.18 42.52
C THR A 166 7.41 -2.94 41.64
N PRO A 167 8.17 -2.79 40.53
CA PRO A 167 8.23 -1.54 39.76
C PRO A 167 7.04 -1.24 38.83
N VAL A 168 5.98 -2.06 38.80
CA VAL A 168 4.83 -1.83 37.91
C VAL A 168 3.51 -2.07 38.64
N ASP A 169 2.68 -1.04 38.70
CA ASP A 169 1.33 -1.07 39.26
C ASP A 169 0.33 -1.60 38.21
N PRO A 170 -0.22 -2.82 38.37
CA PRO A 170 -1.10 -3.44 37.37
C PRO A 170 -2.47 -2.75 37.24
N LYS A 171 -2.81 -1.83 38.15
CA LYS A 171 -4.04 -1.03 38.09
C LYS A 171 -3.96 0.16 37.11
N ARG A 172 -2.77 0.46 36.58
CA ARG A 172 -2.53 1.58 35.65
C ARG A 172 -2.67 1.19 34.18
N VAL A 173 -2.83 -0.09 33.87
CA VAL A 173 -3.03 -0.58 32.50
C VAL A 173 -4.50 -0.95 32.32
N SER A 174 -5.30 0.01 31.84
CA SER A 174 -6.64 -0.28 31.32
C SER A 174 -6.59 -0.15 29.79
N VAL A 175 -6.94 -1.22 29.09
CA VAL A 175 -7.01 -1.26 27.63
C VAL A 175 -8.47 -1.02 27.26
N GLU A 176 -8.81 0.20 26.83
CA GLU A 176 -10.10 0.46 26.18
C GLU A 176 -10.07 -0.10 24.75
N PRO A 177 -11.07 -0.92 24.34
CA PRO A 177 -11.21 -1.31 22.95
C PRO A 177 -11.76 -0.10 22.17
N SER A 178 -10.88 0.62 21.47
CA SER A 178 -11.28 1.73 20.61
C SER A 178 -12.16 1.22 19.47
N ALA A 179 -13.47 1.42 19.64
CA ALA A 179 -14.46 1.32 18.58
C ALA A 179 -14.27 2.49 17.60
N LYS A 180 -13.36 2.31 16.63
CA LYS A 180 -13.39 2.92 15.29
C LYS A 180 -12.29 2.30 14.43
N SER A 181 -12.69 1.27 13.69
CA SER A 181 -11.97 0.70 12.56
C SER A 181 -11.49 1.81 11.62
N GLN A 182 -10.16 2.00 11.55
CA GLN A 182 -9.52 2.54 10.35
C GLN A 182 -9.15 1.35 9.45
N PRO A 183 -9.22 1.51 8.12
CA PRO A 183 -8.91 0.41 7.21
C PRO A 183 -7.42 0.08 7.29
N ASN A 184 -7.13 -1.20 7.53
CA ASN A 184 -5.79 -1.77 7.48
C ASN A 184 -5.16 -1.53 6.10
N ILE A 185 -3.89 -1.12 6.14
CA ILE A 185 -3.06 -0.73 5.00
C ILE A 185 -2.60 -1.94 4.18
N ASP A 186 -2.70 -3.14 4.75
CA ASP A 186 -2.48 -4.41 4.08
C ASP A 186 -3.83 -5.10 3.90
N GLY A 187 -4.28 -5.23 2.66
CA GLY A 187 -5.60 -5.71 2.25
C GLY A 187 -5.89 -7.19 2.57
N MET A 188 -5.68 -7.62 3.80
CA MET A 188 -6.07 -8.92 4.32
C MET A 188 -7.29 -8.76 5.23
N SER A 189 -8.45 -9.17 4.72
CA SER A 189 -9.67 -9.31 5.51
C SER A 189 -9.67 -10.67 6.21
N PRO A 190 -9.93 -10.76 7.54
CA PRO A 190 -10.17 -12.04 8.18
C PRO A 190 -11.52 -12.60 7.72
N SER A 191 -11.48 -13.79 7.12
CA SER A 191 -12.67 -14.56 6.77
C SER A 191 -13.40 -14.98 8.05
N SER A 192 -14.50 -14.30 8.39
CA SER A 192 -15.39 -14.69 9.47
C SER A 192 -16.29 -15.84 9.00
N MET A 193 -15.83 -17.05 9.28
CA MET A 193 -16.62 -18.28 9.21
C MET A 193 -17.52 -18.31 10.45
N GLN A 194 -18.82 -18.08 10.30
CA GLN A 194 -19.80 -18.35 11.35
C GLN A 194 -20.95 -19.19 10.79
N SER A 195 -20.96 -20.43 11.27
CA SER A 195 -22.03 -21.41 11.24
C SER A 195 -23.27 -20.90 11.97
N ASN A 196 -24.41 -20.85 11.29
CA ASN A 196 -25.71 -20.81 11.95
C ASN A 196 -26.53 -22.03 11.53
N THR A 197 -26.57 -22.99 12.45
CA THR A 197 -27.55 -24.06 12.54
C THR A 197 -28.92 -23.42 12.80
N THR A 198 -29.91 -23.68 11.97
CA THR A 198 -31.32 -23.47 12.33
C THR A 198 -32.12 -24.69 11.89
N VAL A 199 -32.61 -25.39 12.91
CA VAL A 199 -33.52 -26.51 12.87
C VAL A 199 -34.87 -26.02 12.34
N THR A 200 -35.34 -26.58 11.21
CA THR A 200 -36.72 -26.41 10.75
C THR A 200 -37.39 -27.76 10.64
N LYS A 201 -38.55 -27.82 11.30
CA LYS A 201 -39.39 -28.95 11.65
C LYS A 201 -40.21 -29.43 10.44
N GLU A 202 -40.43 -30.74 10.38
CA GLU A 202 -41.32 -31.46 9.47
C GLU A 202 -42.73 -30.87 9.36
N SER A 203 -43.27 -30.83 8.14
CA SER A 203 -44.70 -31.00 7.86
C SER A 203 -44.90 -31.68 6.51
N SER A 204 -45.63 -32.79 6.53
CA SER A 204 -45.88 -33.79 5.48
C SER A 204 -46.75 -33.29 4.31
N PRO A 205 -46.84 -34.04 3.18
CA PRO A 205 -47.53 -33.63 1.97
C PRO A 205 -48.97 -34.16 1.88
N SER A 206 -49.86 -33.42 1.22
CA SER A 206 -51.11 -33.94 0.69
C SER A 206 -51.42 -33.28 -0.65
N VAL A 207 -51.35 -34.08 -1.72
CA VAL A 207 -51.79 -33.76 -3.08
C VAL A 207 -53.08 -34.57 -3.33
N PRO A 208 -54.15 -33.98 -3.87
CA PRO A 208 -55.13 -34.72 -4.64
C PRO A 208 -54.70 -34.86 -6.12
#